data_AF-A0A841N6T3-F1
#
_entry.id   AF-A0A841N6T3-F1
#
_cell.length_a   1.000
_cell.length_b   1.000
_cell.length_c   1.000
_cell.angle_alpha   90.00
_cell.angle_beta   90.00
_cell.angle_gamma   90.00
#
_symmetry.space_group_name_H-M   'P 1'
#
loop_
_entity.id
_entity.type
_entity.pdbx_description
1 polymer ?
#
loop_
_entity_poly.entity_id
_entity_poly.type
_entity_poly.pdbx_seq_one_letter_code
_entity_poly.pdbx_strand_id
1 'polypeptide(L)'
;MTASHFPTSTYSVIDKSLVRIGEQEYESLLTYNLFVKTEEDLDFDISINRTDFKVNQQKIDTKFLEISNQYMEALFPLGCNIENYTLKIINLNDIKERILKEDSKIRDQYSGEGVNHIRSQFLTATETDEKLSEFINQLHFMKVLNLGIQKFKQKQGYFLKWNILPICYSEWKGNISYSTDTNSLHFEPKIDNAQEIMDEIINYVHTHEYNLDFEEENLPLYADFNHLVNYTGKTGRMASSETHICIEVKNKFYYQQTFKINTK
;
A
#
# COMPACT_ATOMS: atom_id res chain seq x y z
N MET A 1 -17.12 -19.18 -9.66
CA MET A 1 -15.75 -19.01 -10.22
C MET A 1 -14.93 -18.02 -9.38
N THR A 2 -15.55 -16.96 -8.88
CA THR A 2 -14.92 -15.96 -7.99
C THR A 2 -14.32 -16.59 -6.72
N ALA A 3 -15.07 -17.46 -6.03
CA ALA A 3 -14.62 -18.10 -4.78
C ALA A 3 -13.38 -18.99 -4.92
N SER A 4 -13.14 -19.60 -6.09
CA SER A 4 -11.91 -20.38 -6.33
C SER A 4 -10.68 -19.48 -6.50
N HIS A 5 -10.85 -18.29 -7.06
CA HIS A 5 -9.75 -17.34 -7.31
C HIS A 5 -9.46 -16.45 -6.10
N PHE A 6 -10.47 -16.14 -5.28
CA PHE A 6 -10.31 -15.22 -4.16
C PHE A 6 -11.28 -15.56 -3.02
N PRO A 7 -11.01 -16.60 -2.23
CA PRO A 7 -11.92 -17.10 -1.20
C PRO A 7 -11.97 -16.21 0.04
N THR A 8 -13.14 -16.18 0.69
CA THR A 8 -13.35 -15.54 1.99
C THR A 8 -12.27 -15.95 2.99
N SER A 9 -11.61 -14.93 3.56
CA SER A 9 -10.46 -15.08 4.45
C SER A 9 -10.32 -13.85 5.34
N THR A 10 -9.81 -14.06 6.55
CA THR A 10 -9.37 -12.97 7.44
C THR A 10 -7.86 -12.96 7.45
N TYR A 11 -7.27 -11.78 7.32
CA TYR A 11 -5.83 -11.61 7.35
C TYR A 11 -5.39 -10.65 8.47
N SER A 12 -4.28 -10.98 9.10
CA SER A 12 -3.49 -10.04 9.91
C SER A 12 -2.48 -9.34 9.00
N VAL A 13 -2.40 -8.02 9.09
CA VAL A 13 -1.46 -7.20 8.32
C VAL A 13 -0.47 -6.52 9.24
N ILE A 14 0.80 -6.50 8.81
CA ILE A 14 1.90 -5.81 9.47
C ILE A 14 2.67 -5.04 8.39
N ASP A 15 2.84 -3.74 8.59
CA ASP A 15 3.65 -2.88 7.73
C ASP A 15 4.71 -2.20 8.60
N LYS A 16 5.97 -2.62 8.47
CA LYS A 16 7.09 -2.02 9.18
C LYS A 16 7.94 -1.26 8.17
N SER A 17 8.25 0.00 8.47
CA SER A 17 9.18 0.80 7.68
C SER A 17 10.22 1.48 8.56
N LEU A 18 11.42 1.62 8.01
CA LEU A 18 12.55 2.35 8.58
C LEU A 18 13.06 3.32 7.51
N VAL A 19 13.18 4.58 7.87
CA VAL A 19 13.77 5.64 7.05
C VAL A 19 14.94 6.23 7.82
N ARG A 20 16.11 6.33 7.19
CA ARG A 20 17.25 7.06 7.73
C ARG A 20 17.74 8.08 6.70
N ILE A 21 17.85 9.33 7.13
CA ILE A 21 18.31 10.46 6.32
C ILE A 21 19.46 11.10 7.08
N GLY A 22 20.69 10.87 6.61
CA GLY A 22 21.91 11.21 7.36
C GLY A 22 21.95 10.50 8.71
N GLU A 23 21.97 11.28 9.78
CA GLU A 23 22.00 10.80 11.16
C GLU A 23 20.60 10.60 11.76
N GLN A 24 19.54 11.06 11.08
CA GLN A 24 18.17 10.99 11.60
C GLN A 24 17.52 9.68 11.18
N GLU A 25 16.84 9.04 12.12
CA GLU A 25 16.19 7.74 11.93
C GLU A 25 14.73 7.80 12.37
N TYR A 26 13.85 7.22 11.54
CA TYR A 26 12.42 7.18 11.76
C TYR A 26 11.90 5.77 11.51
N GLU A 27 11.21 5.22 12.51
CA GLU A 27 10.56 3.92 12.42
C GLU A 27 9.04 4.06 12.49
N SER A 28 8.35 3.21 11.74
CA SER A 28 6.89 3.06 11.80
C SER A 28 6.51 1.59 11.78
N LEU A 29 5.53 1.24 12.60
CA LEU A 29 4.87 -0.06 12.60
C LEU A 29 3.36 0.14 12.53
N LEU A 30 2.74 -0.31 11.44
CA LEU A 30 1.29 -0.35 11.30
C LEU A 30 0.82 -1.80 11.41
N THR A 31 -0.27 -2.03 12.14
CA THR A 31 -0.91 -3.35 12.19
C THR A 31 -2.42 -3.20 12.09
N TYR A 32 -3.07 -4.10 11.37
CA TYR A 32 -4.54 -4.13 11.22
C TYR A 32 -5.01 -5.49 10.73
N ASN A 33 -6.32 -5.71 10.72
CA ASN A 33 -6.94 -6.88 10.12
C ASN A 33 -7.67 -6.51 8.84
N LEU A 34 -7.61 -7.41 7.85
CA LEU A 34 -8.42 -7.35 6.64
C LEU A 34 -9.41 -8.50 6.64
N PHE A 35 -10.69 -8.18 6.49
CA PHE A 35 -11.72 -9.16 6.26
C PHE A 35 -12.10 -9.11 4.78
N VAL A 36 -11.74 -10.16 4.06
CA VAL A 36 -12.08 -10.36 2.65
C VAL A 36 -13.23 -11.35 2.58
N LYS A 37 -14.35 -10.95 2.00
CA LYS A 37 -15.53 -11.79 1.83
C LYS A 37 -15.85 -11.91 0.36
N THR A 38 -15.88 -13.13 -0.16
CA THR A 38 -16.44 -13.42 -1.48
C THR A 38 -17.95 -13.43 -1.37
N GLU A 39 -18.63 -12.74 -2.28
CA GLU A 39 -20.08 -12.68 -2.34
C GLU A 39 -20.52 -13.19 -3.72
N GLU A 40 -21.30 -14.27 -3.75
CA GLU A 40 -21.67 -14.93 -5.01
C GLU A 40 -22.98 -14.36 -5.64
N ASP A 41 -23.75 -13.55 -4.89
CA ASP A 41 -25.09 -13.08 -5.27
C ASP A 41 -25.34 -11.59 -4.95
N LEU A 42 -24.29 -10.75 -4.88
CA LEU A 42 -24.39 -9.32 -4.53
C LEU A 42 -23.81 -8.42 -5.63
N ASP A 43 -24.00 -7.11 -5.48
CA ASP A 43 -23.60 -6.09 -6.47
C ASP A 43 -22.08 -6.12 -6.78
N PHE A 44 -21.26 -6.71 -5.92
CA PHE A 44 -19.83 -6.94 -6.10
C PHE A 44 -19.40 -8.37 -5.74
N ASP A 45 -18.36 -8.87 -6.40
CA ASP A 45 -17.74 -10.19 -6.15
C ASP A 45 -17.07 -10.31 -4.77
N ILE A 46 -16.46 -9.22 -4.29
CA ILE A 46 -15.61 -9.21 -3.10
C ILE A 46 -15.87 -7.96 -2.26
N SER A 47 -16.15 -8.16 -0.97
CA SER A 47 -16.09 -7.10 0.05
C SER A 47 -14.74 -7.14 0.78
N ILE A 48 -14.10 -5.99 0.95
CA ILE A 48 -12.91 -5.85 1.78
C ILE A 48 -13.20 -4.83 2.89
N ASN A 49 -12.97 -5.25 4.14
CA ASN A 49 -13.09 -4.39 5.31
C ASN A 49 -11.77 -4.36 6.08
N ARG A 50 -11.47 -3.22 6.71
CA ARG A 50 -10.32 -3.05 7.60
C ARG A 50 -10.80 -2.85 9.02
N THR A 51 -10.10 -3.45 9.99
CA THR A 51 -10.41 -3.29 11.41
C THR A 51 -9.14 -3.32 12.26
N ASP A 52 -9.24 -2.87 13.51
CA ASP A 52 -8.16 -2.91 14.52
C ASP A 52 -6.86 -2.25 14.04
N PHE A 53 -6.97 -1.11 13.35
CA PHE A 53 -5.82 -0.32 12.91
C PHE A 53 -5.08 0.28 14.11
N LYS A 54 -3.79 0.02 14.17
CA LYS A 54 -2.88 0.47 15.23
C LYS A 54 -1.59 0.99 14.64
N VAL A 55 -1.03 2.00 15.28
CA VAL A 55 0.29 2.58 14.99
C VAL A 55 1.18 2.30 16.19
N ASN A 56 2.36 1.71 15.96
CA ASN A 56 3.30 1.31 17.00
C ASN A 56 2.64 0.46 18.11
N GLN A 57 1.76 -0.46 17.71
CA GLN A 57 0.95 -1.34 18.57
C GLN A 57 -0.09 -0.61 19.45
N GLN A 58 -0.21 0.70 19.34
CA GLN A 58 -1.13 1.53 20.09
C GLN A 58 -2.34 1.92 19.24
N LYS A 59 -3.48 2.12 19.89
CA LYS A 59 -4.60 2.80 19.24
C LYS A 59 -4.19 4.24 18.96
N ILE A 60 -4.67 4.78 17.86
CA ILE A 60 -4.40 6.17 17.52
C ILE A 60 -5.05 7.07 18.58
N ASP A 61 -4.23 7.86 19.25
CA ASP A 61 -4.63 8.77 20.33
C ASP A 61 -4.20 10.22 20.08
N THR A 62 -3.40 10.47 19.03
CA THR A 62 -3.02 11.83 18.63
C THR A 62 -4.03 12.40 17.63
N LYS A 63 -4.43 13.66 17.87
CA LYS A 63 -5.47 14.36 17.09
C LYS A 63 -5.26 14.29 15.57
N PHE A 64 -4.04 14.54 15.09
CA PHE A 64 -3.77 14.57 13.64
C PHE A 64 -3.82 13.18 12.98
N LEU A 65 -3.27 12.17 13.66
CA LEU A 65 -3.38 10.78 13.18
C LEU A 65 -4.82 10.28 13.25
N GLU A 66 -5.59 10.71 14.25
CA GLU A 66 -7.00 10.35 14.40
C GLU A 66 -7.82 10.87 13.21
N ILE A 67 -7.69 12.16 12.89
CA ILE A 67 -8.36 12.79 11.74
C ILE A 67 -7.95 12.10 10.43
N SER A 68 -6.65 11.85 10.23
CA SER A 68 -6.16 11.15 9.04
C SER A 68 -6.76 9.74 8.93
N ASN A 69 -6.88 9.04 10.06
CA ASN A 69 -7.46 7.70 10.09
C ASN A 69 -8.98 7.71 9.88
N GLN A 70 -9.71 8.71 10.36
CA GLN A 70 -11.15 8.85 10.10
C GLN A 70 -11.44 8.90 8.59
N TYR A 71 -10.67 9.70 7.82
CA TYR A 71 -10.77 9.71 6.36
C TYR A 71 -10.43 8.35 5.72
N MET A 72 -9.36 7.69 6.20
CA MET A 72 -8.98 6.36 5.69
C MET A 72 -10.03 5.28 5.99
N GLU A 73 -10.69 5.34 7.15
CA GLU A 73 -11.77 4.42 7.51
C GLU A 73 -13.03 4.65 6.66
N ALA A 74 -13.30 5.88 6.23
CA ALA A 74 -14.43 6.19 5.34
C ALA A 74 -14.36 5.46 3.98
N LEU A 75 -13.17 5.01 3.58
CA LEU A 75 -12.99 4.18 2.38
C LEU A 75 -13.72 2.84 2.47
N PHE A 76 -13.81 2.25 3.67
CA PHE A 76 -14.36 0.90 3.84
C PHE A 76 -15.89 0.91 4.05
N PRO A 77 -16.61 -0.14 3.62
CA PRO A 77 -16.13 -1.31 2.86
C PRO A 77 -15.76 -0.98 1.41
N LEU A 78 -14.74 -1.67 0.89
CA LEU A 78 -14.44 -1.68 -0.54
C LEU A 78 -15.21 -2.83 -1.22
N GLY A 79 -16.04 -2.50 -2.19
CA GLY A 79 -16.71 -3.46 -3.06
C GLY A 79 -15.94 -3.60 -4.37
N CYS A 80 -15.52 -4.82 -4.70
CA CYS A 80 -14.65 -5.09 -5.84
C CYS A 80 -15.23 -6.18 -6.75
N ASN A 81 -15.00 -6.05 -8.06
CA ASN A 81 -15.15 -7.14 -9.02
C ASN A 81 -13.79 -7.71 -9.45
N ILE A 82 -13.75 -8.99 -9.80
CA ILE A 82 -12.57 -9.61 -10.40
C ILE A 82 -12.66 -9.48 -11.92
N GLU A 83 -11.89 -8.55 -12.49
CA GLU A 83 -11.77 -8.40 -13.94
C GLU A 83 -10.35 -8.76 -14.37
N ASN A 84 -10.18 -9.74 -15.28
CA ASN A 84 -8.87 -10.14 -15.82
C ASN A 84 -7.80 -10.46 -14.76
N TYR A 85 -8.23 -11.10 -13.66
CA TYR A 85 -7.40 -11.41 -12.49
C TYR A 85 -6.84 -10.15 -11.81
N THR A 86 -7.65 -9.10 -11.71
CA THR A 86 -7.37 -7.86 -10.99
C THR A 86 -8.63 -7.46 -10.21
N LEU A 87 -8.46 -6.97 -8.99
CA LEU A 87 -9.51 -6.36 -8.20
C LEU A 87 -9.79 -4.95 -8.70
N LYS A 88 -11.03 -4.70 -9.11
CA LYS A 88 -11.49 -3.38 -9.55
C LYS A 88 -12.57 -2.89 -8.59
N ILE A 89 -12.35 -1.70 -8.01
CA ILE A 89 -13.32 -1.06 -7.12
C ILE A 89 -14.53 -0.62 -7.94
N ILE A 90 -15.74 -0.96 -7.49
CA ILE A 90 -16.98 -0.61 -8.19
C ILE A 90 -17.90 0.31 -7.38
N ASN A 91 -17.77 0.35 -6.05
CA ASN A 91 -18.64 1.13 -5.16
C ASN A 91 -18.09 2.54 -4.85
N LEU A 92 -17.48 3.20 -5.85
CA LEU A 92 -16.83 4.51 -5.68
C LEU A 92 -17.80 5.60 -5.21
N ASN A 93 -19.04 5.59 -5.69
CA ASN A 93 -20.07 6.55 -5.28
C ASN A 93 -20.37 6.45 -3.77
N ASP A 94 -20.60 5.23 -3.27
CA ASP A 94 -20.85 4.99 -1.85
C ASP A 94 -19.65 5.42 -0.99
N ILE A 95 -18.43 5.18 -1.49
CA ILE A 95 -17.20 5.61 -0.81
C ILE A 95 -17.14 7.15 -0.72
N LYS A 96 -17.43 7.85 -1.81
CA LYS A 96 -17.45 9.32 -1.83
C LYS A 96 -18.48 9.90 -0.87
N GLU A 97 -19.68 9.32 -0.81
CA GLU A 97 -20.70 9.73 0.15
C GLU A 97 -20.23 9.57 1.60
N ARG A 98 -19.54 8.47 1.92
CA ARG A 98 -18.94 8.27 3.25
C ARG A 98 -17.84 9.28 3.55
N ILE A 99 -16.95 9.57 2.59
CA ILE A 99 -15.91 10.58 2.73
C ILE A 99 -16.52 11.96 3.00
N LEU A 100 -17.55 12.36 2.26
CA LEU A 100 -18.23 13.65 2.46
C LEU A 100 -18.91 13.75 3.83
N LYS A 101 -19.55 12.66 4.27
CA LYS A 101 -20.16 12.58 5.60
C LYS A 101 -19.10 12.72 6.69
N GLU A 102 -17.94 12.09 6.54
CA GLU A 102 -16.85 12.19 7.50
C GLU A 102 -16.19 13.57 7.49
N ASP A 103 -15.99 14.17 6.31
CA ASP A 103 -15.50 15.55 6.16
C ASP A 103 -16.37 16.55 6.93
N SER A 104 -17.70 16.41 6.83
CA SER A 104 -18.62 17.26 7.58
C SER A 104 -18.41 17.12 9.09
N LYS A 105 -18.31 15.89 9.61
CA LYS A 105 -18.08 15.66 11.04
C LYS A 105 -16.76 16.24 11.52
N ILE A 106 -15.69 16.04 10.74
CA ILE A 106 -14.36 16.57 11.06
C ILE A 106 -14.40 18.10 11.12
N ARG A 107 -15.07 18.75 10.17
CA ARG A 107 -15.24 20.22 10.16
C ARG A 107 -16.04 20.74 11.35
N ASP A 108 -17.03 19.97 11.82
CA ASP A 108 -17.84 20.35 12.97
C ASP A 108 -17.10 20.19 14.30
N GLN A 109 -16.18 19.22 14.39
CA GLN A 109 -15.45 18.88 15.62
C GLN A 109 -14.08 19.55 15.73
N TYR A 110 -13.40 19.79 14.61
CA TYR A 110 -12.01 20.20 14.57
C TYR A 110 -11.79 21.44 13.70
N SER A 111 -10.88 22.29 14.14
CA SER A 111 -10.41 23.46 13.40
C SER A 111 -8.89 23.61 13.53
N GLY A 112 -8.31 24.40 12.62
CA GLY A 112 -6.88 24.74 12.62
C GLY A 112 -6.17 24.41 11.30
N GLU A 113 -5.00 25.00 11.10
CA GLU A 113 -4.22 24.87 9.87
C GLU A 113 -3.81 23.43 9.59
N GLY A 114 -3.32 22.69 10.58
CA GLY A 114 -2.95 21.28 10.41
C GLY A 114 -4.13 20.38 10.01
N VAL A 115 -5.34 20.68 10.51
CA VAL A 115 -6.56 19.96 10.10
C VAL A 115 -6.90 20.27 8.65
N ASN A 116 -6.85 21.55 8.28
CA ASN A 116 -7.07 21.99 6.91
C ASN A 116 -6.04 21.40 5.92
N HIS A 117 -4.80 21.21 6.37
CA HIS A 117 -3.76 20.59 5.57
C HIS A 117 -4.09 19.11 5.28
N ILE A 118 -4.35 18.30 6.32
CA ILE A 118 -4.73 16.88 6.17
C ILE A 118 -5.95 16.73 5.26
N ARG A 119 -6.99 17.52 5.53
CA ARG A 119 -8.24 17.52 4.77
C ARG A 119 -8.00 17.85 3.29
N SER A 120 -7.28 18.95 3.01
CA SER A 120 -7.01 19.36 1.64
C SER A 120 -6.23 18.29 0.88
N GLN A 121 -5.19 17.73 1.49
CA GLN A 121 -4.40 16.66 0.87
C GLN A 121 -5.25 15.43 0.55
N PHE A 122 -6.06 14.95 1.51
CA PHE A 122 -6.92 13.79 1.29
C PHE A 122 -7.97 14.05 0.20
N LEU A 123 -8.73 15.15 0.30
CA LEU A 123 -9.79 15.46 -0.65
C LEU A 123 -9.25 15.70 -2.06
N THR A 124 -8.09 16.34 -2.21
CA THR A 124 -7.45 16.51 -3.52
C THR A 124 -7.06 15.17 -4.13
N ALA A 125 -6.63 14.19 -3.32
CA ALA A 125 -6.28 12.85 -3.76
C ALA A 125 -7.49 11.95 -4.06
N THR A 126 -8.70 12.33 -3.62
CA THR A 126 -9.92 11.50 -3.77
C THR A 126 -11.08 12.20 -4.49
N GLU A 127 -10.82 13.34 -5.11
CA GLU A 127 -11.83 14.24 -5.68
C GLU A 127 -12.66 13.61 -6.81
N THR A 128 -12.00 12.94 -7.76
CA THR A 128 -12.63 12.30 -8.92
C THR A 128 -12.68 10.79 -8.77
N ASP A 129 -13.48 10.11 -9.60
CA ASP A 129 -13.52 8.63 -9.59
C ASP A 129 -12.17 8.04 -9.96
N GLU A 130 -11.46 8.62 -10.94
CA GLU A 130 -10.12 8.13 -11.31
C GLU A 130 -9.14 8.30 -10.15
N LYS A 131 -9.11 9.49 -9.54
CA LYS A 131 -8.22 9.79 -8.41
C LYS A 131 -8.49 8.90 -7.20
N LEU A 132 -9.76 8.74 -6.81
CA LEU A 132 -10.14 7.88 -5.70
C LEU A 132 -9.78 6.41 -5.97
N SER A 133 -10.07 5.92 -7.18
CA SER A 133 -9.69 4.57 -7.60
C SER A 133 -8.17 4.38 -7.57
N GLU A 134 -7.42 5.33 -8.11
CA GLU A 134 -5.95 5.31 -8.05
C GLU A 134 -5.46 5.30 -6.60
N PHE A 135 -5.96 6.21 -5.76
CA PHE A 135 -5.60 6.29 -4.34
C PHE A 135 -5.79 4.96 -3.62
N ILE A 136 -6.95 4.32 -3.79
CA ILE A 136 -7.24 3.01 -3.19
C ILE A 136 -6.31 1.93 -3.74
N ASN A 137 -6.07 1.91 -5.06
CA ASN A 137 -5.17 0.96 -5.70
C ASN A 137 -3.71 1.14 -5.28
N GLN A 138 -3.33 2.33 -4.80
CA GLN A 138 -1.99 2.59 -4.28
C GLN A 138 -1.76 2.02 -2.87
N LEU A 139 -2.82 1.63 -2.14
CA LEU A 139 -2.69 1.05 -0.80
C LEU A 139 -1.94 -0.29 -0.85
N HIS A 140 -0.96 -0.49 0.05
CA HIS A 140 -0.08 -1.67 0.04
C HIS A 140 -0.87 -2.98 0.07
N PHE A 141 -1.95 -3.07 0.87
CA PHE A 141 -2.75 -4.28 0.88
C PHE A 141 -3.46 -4.52 -0.45
N MET A 142 -3.99 -3.48 -1.12
CA MET A 142 -4.63 -3.65 -2.44
C MET A 142 -3.64 -4.17 -3.47
N LYS A 143 -2.39 -3.67 -3.45
CA LYS A 143 -1.31 -4.20 -4.31
C LYS A 143 -1.04 -5.67 -4.01
N VAL A 144 -0.87 -6.03 -2.75
CA VAL A 144 -0.59 -7.41 -2.34
C VAL A 144 -1.74 -8.36 -2.67
N LEU A 145 -2.98 -7.96 -2.43
CA LEU A 145 -4.16 -8.76 -2.81
C LEU A 145 -4.21 -8.97 -4.34
N ASN A 146 -3.89 -7.93 -5.14
CA ASN A 146 -3.80 -8.01 -6.59
C ASN A 146 -2.64 -8.88 -7.09
N LEU A 147 -1.49 -8.89 -6.40
CA LEU A 147 -0.38 -9.79 -6.68
C LEU A 147 -0.78 -11.24 -6.36
N GLY A 148 -1.51 -11.45 -5.26
CA GLY A 148 -2.02 -12.74 -4.85
C GLY A 148 -2.92 -13.42 -5.89
N ILE A 149 -3.79 -12.68 -6.57
CA ILE A 149 -4.66 -13.25 -7.59
C ILE A 149 -3.92 -13.59 -8.90
N GLN A 150 -2.69 -13.11 -9.10
CA GLN A 150 -1.89 -13.43 -10.31
C GLN A 150 -1.55 -14.91 -10.44
N LYS A 151 -1.77 -15.74 -9.40
CA LYS A 151 -1.63 -17.21 -9.47
C LYS A 151 -2.35 -17.82 -10.66
N PHE A 152 -3.50 -17.25 -11.00
CA PHE A 152 -4.37 -17.75 -12.06
C PHE A 152 -4.08 -17.13 -13.42
N LYS A 153 -3.15 -16.18 -13.48
CA LYS A 153 -2.74 -15.50 -14.71
C LYS A 153 -1.40 -16.05 -15.16
N GLN A 154 -1.33 -16.52 -16.40
CA GLN A 154 -0.06 -16.97 -17.01
C GLN A 154 0.80 -15.79 -17.50
N LYS A 155 0.88 -14.71 -16.72
CA LYS A 155 1.66 -13.53 -17.09
C LYS A 155 3.09 -13.70 -16.60
N GLN A 156 4.06 -13.55 -17.50
CA GLN A 156 5.48 -13.67 -17.16
C GLN A 156 6.08 -12.35 -16.67
N GLY A 157 5.74 -11.22 -17.32
CA GLY A 157 6.25 -9.90 -16.93
C GLY A 157 5.28 -9.11 -16.07
N TYR A 158 5.80 -8.29 -15.17
CA TYR A 158 4.98 -7.35 -14.41
C TYR A 158 5.66 -5.99 -14.25
N PHE A 159 4.81 -5.00 -14.02
CA PHE A 159 5.17 -3.64 -13.64
C PHE A 159 4.47 -3.36 -12.32
N LEU A 160 5.18 -2.80 -11.37
CA LEU A 160 4.67 -2.47 -10.05
C LEU A 160 5.10 -1.06 -9.68
N LYS A 161 4.11 -0.22 -9.34
CA LYS A 161 4.33 1.06 -8.69
C LYS A 161 4.15 0.88 -7.20
N TRP A 162 5.16 1.22 -6.39
CA TRP A 162 5.12 1.05 -4.93
C TRP A 162 5.34 2.38 -4.23
N ASN A 163 4.60 2.62 -3.14
CA ASN A 163 4.68 3.88 -2.42
C ASN A 163 5.84 3.81 -1.42
N ILE A 164 6.77 4.73 -1.50
CA ILE A 164 7.94 4.81 -0.62
C ILE A 164 7.85 6.13 0.13
N LEU A 165 7.69 6.06 1.44
CA LEU A 165 7.95 7.21 2.29
C LEU A 165 9.47 7.41 2.32
N PRO A 166 10.04 8.58 2.01
CA PRO A 166 9.46 9.90 1.77
C PRO A 166 9.39 10.37 0.30
N ILE A 167 9.73 9.51 -0.66
CA ILE A 167 10.02 9.85 -2.06
C ILE A 167 8.88 9.49 -3.03
N CYS A 168 7.66 9.46 -2.49
CA CYS A 168 6.41 9.11 -3.18
C CYS A 168 6.40 7.71 -3.79
N TYR A 169 6.93 7.53 -5.01
CA TYR A 169 6.74 6.31 -5.78
C TYR A 169 8.05 5.73 -6.31
N SER A 170 8.10 4.40 -6.31
CA SER A 170 9.12 3.61 -7.00
C SER A 170 8.46 2.72 -8.04
N GLU A 171 9.10 2.57 -9.19
CA GLU A 171 8.62 1.76 -10.30
C GLU A 171 9.56 0.58 -10.52
N TRP A 172 8.96 -0.60 -10.64
CA TRP A 172 9.68 -1.87 -10.66
C TRP A 172 9.16 -2.73 -11.81
N LYS A 173 10.08 -3.33 -12.58
CA LYS A 173 9.76 -4.27 -13.65
C LYS A 173 10.47 -5.59 -13.45
N GLY A 174 9.76 -6.69 -13.61
CA GLY A 174 10.30 -8.00 -13.31
C GLY A 174 9.54 -9.17 -13.90
N ASN A 175 10.00 -10.36 -13.55
CA ASN A 175 9.36 -11.61 -13.89
C ASN A 175 8.63 -12.20 -12.68
N ILE A 176 7.51 -12.87 -12.96
CA ILE A 176 6.77 -13.67 -12.00
C ILE A 176 7.20 -15.13 -12.18
N SER A 177 7.54 -15.81 -11.10
CA SER A 177 7.80 -17.24 -11.10
C SER A 177 6.82 -17.96 -10.17
N TYR A 178 6.21 -19.05 -10.66
CA TYR A 178 5.35 -19.90 -9.86
C TYR A 178 6.05 -21.23 -9.60
N SER A 179 6.19 -21.57 -8.32
CA SER A 179 6.71 -22.86 -7.88
C SER A 179 5.56 -23.78 -7.52
N THR A 180 5.42 -24.87 -8.26
CA THR A 180 4.39 -25.90 -7.98
C THR A 180 4.69 -26.66 -6.70
N ASP A 181 5.97 -26.88 -6.40
CA ASP A 181 6.42 -27.71 -5.27
C ASP A 181 6.12 -27.03 -3.93
N THR A 182 6.32 -25.72 -3.88
CA THR A 182 6.04 -24.89 -2.70
C THR A 182 4.68 -24.19 -2.76
N ASN A 183 3.95 -24.33 -3.88
CA ASN A 183 2.68 -23.65 -4.14
C ASN A 183 2.78 -22.15 -3.83
N SER A 184 3.77 -21.49 -4.43
CA SER A 184 4.12 -20.09 -4.16
C SER A 184 4.38 -19.29 -5.43
N LEU A 185 4.06 -18.00 -5.39
CA LEU A 185 4.44 -17.01 -6.40
C LEU A 185 5.56 -16.13 -5.87
N HIS A 186 6.58 -15.93 -6.69
CA HIS A 186 7.72 -15.11 -6.36
C HIS A 186 7.95 -14.04 -7.43
N PHE A 187 8.30 -12.85 -6.94
CA PHE A 187 8.41 -11.61 -7.70
C PHE A 187 9.75 -10.95 -7.33
N GLU A 188 10.65 -10.88 -8.31
CA GLU A 188 11.97 -10.22 -8.17
C GLU A 188 12.15 -9.22 -9.31
N PRO A 189 11.62 -8.00 -9.18
CA PRO A 189 11.77 -6.97 -10.18
C PRO A 189 13.07 -6.22 -9.97
N LYS A 190 13.48 -5.53 -11.02
CA LYS A 190 14.51 -4.51 -10.95
C LYS A 190 13.84 -3.15 -11.01
N ILE A 191 14.48 -2.18 -10.35
CA ILE A 191 14.11 -0.78 -10.42
C ILE A 191 14.13 -0.31 -11.88
N ASP A 192 13.09 0.43 -12.27
CA ASP A 192 12.90 0.93 -13.64
C ASP A 192 13.02 2.46 -13.73
N ASN A 193 13.04 3.15 -12.59
CA ASN A 193 13.07 4.62 -12.48
C ASN A 193 14.11 5.10 -11.44
N ALA A 194 15.35 4.58 -11.52
CA ALA A 194 16.38 4.85 -10.52
C ALA A 194 16.78 6.33 -10.43
N GLN A 195 16.80 7.06 -11.56
CA GLN A 195 17.16 8.47 -11.57
C GLN A 195 16.06 9.31 -10.93
N GLU A 196 14.79 9.03 -11.24
CA GLU A 196 13.65 9.72 -10.67
C GLU A 196 13.61 9.53 -9.14
N ILE A 197 13.90 8.33 -8.66
CA ILE A 197 14.03 8.06 -7.22
C ILE A 197 15.17 8.90 -6.61
N MET A 198 16.33 8.96 -7.27
CA MET A 198 17.45 9.76 -6.78
C MET A 198 17.09 11.25 -6.71
N ASP A 199 16.42 11.77 -7.73
CA ASP A 199 15.97 13.16 -7.80
C ASP A 199 14.96 13.46 -6.68
N GLU A 200 14.02 12.55 -6.40
CA GLU A 200 13.05 12.69 -5.31
C GLU A 200 13.71 12.60 -3.92
N ILE A 201 14.74 11.76 -3.74
CA ILE A 201 15.54 11.75 -2.50
C ILE A 201 16.19 13.12 -2.28
N ILE A 202 16.87 13.67 -3.30
CA ILE A 202 17.55 14.97 -3.22
C ILE A 202 16.53 16.08 -2.94
N ASN A 203 15.42 16.08 -3.67
CA ASN A 203 14.35 17.06 -3.49
C ASN A 203 13.76 17.00 -2.07
N TYR A 204 13.51 15.81 -1.54
CA TYR A 204 13.02 15.65 -0.17
C TYR A 204 14.00 16.18 0.87
N VAL A 205 15.29 15.86 0.72
CA VAL A 205 16.39 16.36 1.58
C VAL A 205 16.42 17.88 1.59
N HIS A 206 16.42 18.51 0.41
CA HIS A 206 16.49 19.97 0.29
C HIS A 206 15.23 20.66 0.84
N THR A 207 14.05 20.12 0.54
CA THR A 207 12.76 20.69 0.97
C THR A 207 12.61 20.68 2.49
N HIS A 208 13.20 19.69 3.16
CA HIS A 208 13.12 19.52 4.62
C HIS A 208 14.43 19.92 5.33
N GLU A 209 15.32 20.64 4.63
CA GLU A 209 16.52 21.26 5.21
C GLU A 209 17.47 20.26 5.92
N TYR A 210 17.51 19.01 5.45
CA TYR A 210 18.51 18.06 5.95
C TYR A 210 19.91 18.49 5.49
N ASN A 211 20.85 18.56 6.42
CA ASN A 211 22.24 18.95 6.13
C ASN A 211 23.02 17.78 5.50
N LEU A 212 22.72 17.49 4.23
CA LEU A 212 23.36 16.48 3.42
C LEU A 212 23.80 17.08 2.09
N ASP A 213 25.05 16.84 1.73
CA ASP A 213 25.58 17.17 0.42
C ASP A 213 25.29 16.03 -0.57
N PHE A 214 25.05 16.32 -1.85
CA PHE A 214 24.85 15.37 -2.96
C PHE A 214 25.73 15.70 -4.19
N GLU A 215 26.76 16.55 -4.03
CA GLU A 215 27.63 17.02 -5.12
C GLU A 215 28.59 15.96 -5.71
N GLU A 216 28.66 14.74 -5.18
CA GLU A 216 29.54 13.71 -5.73
C GLU A 216 29.06 13.22 -7.11
N GLU A 217 29.94 13.29 -8.11
CA GLU A 217 29.66 12.90 -9.51
C GLU A 217 29.10 11.47 -9.68
N ASN A 218 29.38 10.55 -8.75
CA ASN A 218 28.90 9.17 -8.80
C ASN A 218 28.40 8.71 -7.42
N LEU A 219 27.10 8.88 -7.18
CA LEU A 219 26.37 8.31 -6.05
C LEU A 219 25.63 7.05 -6.49
N PRO A 220 26.09 5.84 -6.12
CA PRO A 220 25.39 4.62 -6.48
C PRO A 220 24.11 4.51 -5.66
N LEU A 221 23.01 4.23 -6.36
CA LEU A 221 21.75 3.86 -5.77
C LEU A 221 21.64 2.34 -5.75
N TYR A 222 21.49 1.76 -4.57
CA TYR A 222 21.11 0.38 -4.39
C TYR A 222 19.60 0.31 -4.18
N ALA A 223 18.94 -0.60 -4.89
CA ALA A 223 17.50 -0.81 -4.78
C ALA A 223 17.19 -2.29 -4.98
N ASP A 224 16.44 -2.85 -4.03
CA ASP A 224 16.02 -4.24 -4.03
C ASP A 224 14.54 -4.35 -3.65
N PHE A 225 13.86 -5.26 -4.32
CA PHE A 225 12.45 -5.56 -4.10
C PHE A 225 12.27 -7.07 -4.20
N ASN A 226 11.64 -7.66 -3.19
CA ASN A 226 11.22 -9.06 -3.23
C ASN A 226 9.78 -9.16 -2.76
N HIS A 227 8.94 -9.89 -3.49
CA HIS A 227 7.63 -10.27 -3.00
C HIS A 227 7.38 -11.77 -3.16
N LEU A 228 6.89 -12.38 -2.08
CA LEU A 228 6.53 -13.79 -2.01
C LEU A 228 5.07 -13.93 -1.59
N VAL A 229 4.33 -14.80 -2.28
CA VAL A 229 2.98 -15.23 -1.88
C VAL A 229 2.98 -16.75 -1.73
N ASN A 230 2.59 -17.25 -0.56
CA ASN A 230 2.38 -18.67 -0.31
C ASN A 230 0.88 -18.95 -0.28
N TYR A 231 0.43 -20.05 -0.90
CA TYR A 231 -0.99 -20.38 -0.97
C TYR A 231 -1.33 -21.65 -0.18
N THR A 232 -2.54 -21.72 0.36
CA THR A 232 -3.08 -22.97 0.92
C THR A 232 -3.82 -23.75 -0.16
N GLY A 233 -3.46 -25.02 -0.36
CA GLY A 233 -4.19 -25.92 -1.26
C GLY A 233 -4.23 -25.41 -2.71
N LYS A 234 -5.33 -25.73 -3.42
CA LYS A 234 -5.49 -25.44 -4.86
C LYS A 234 -6.23 -24.13 -5.17
N THR A 235 -6.77 -23.44 -4.16
CA THR A 235 -7.51 -22.18 -4.34
C THR A 235 -6.56 -20.98 -4.31
N GLY A 236 -7.12 -19.79 -4.50
CA GLY A 236 -6.42 -18.52 -4.40
C GLY A 236 -6.24 -18.02 -2.96
N ARG A 237 -6.55 -18.86 -1.96
CA ARG A 237 -6.32 -18.50 -0.56
C ARG A 237 -4.82 -18.36 -0.31
N MET A 238 -4.38 -17.12 -0.11
CA MET A 238 -3.02 -16.84 0.37
C MET A 238 -2.93 -17.32 1.81
N ALA A 239 -1.91 -18.09 2.16
CA ALA A 239 -1.55 -18.41 3.55
C ALA A 239 -0.75 -17.25 4.16
N SER A 240 0.20 -16.75 3.38
CA SER A 240 1.03 -15.61 3.73
C SER A 240 1.43 -14.87 2.46
N SER A 241 1.71 -13.59 2.61
CA SER A 241 2.35 -12.77 1.59
C SER A 241 3.28 -11.78 2.28
N GLU A 242 4.47 -11.62 1.71
CA GLU A 242 5.53 -10.81 2.28
C GLU A 242 6.24 -10.02 1.18
N THR A 243 6.29 -8.71 1.34
CA THR A 243 7.05 -7.78 0.50
C THR A 243 8.21 -7.21 1.31
N HIS A 244 9.40 -7.23 0.72
CA HIS A 244 10.58 -6.51 1.21
C HIS A 244 11.02 -5.50 0.18
N ILE A 245 11.33 -4.29 0.64
CA ILE A 245 11.90 -3.23 -0.19
C ILE A 245 13.07 -2.63 0.55
N CYS A 246 14.16 -2.40 -0.16
CA CYS A 246 15.33 -1.69 0.33
C CYS A 246 15.77 -0.69 -0.72
N ILE A 247 15.96 0.58 -0.33
CA ILE A 247 16.56 1.61 -1.18
C ILE A 247 17.65 2.29 -0.35
N GLU A 248 18.86 2.37 -0.89
CA GLU A 248 20.02 2.92 -0.19
C GLU A 248 20.85 3.80 -1.12
N VAL A 249 21.25 4.97 -0.62
CA VAL A 249 22.20 5.88 -1.25
C VAL A 249 23.30 6.19 -0.25
N LYS A 250 24.34 5.33 -0.24
CA LYS A 250 25.46 5.38 0.72
C LYS A 250 24.96 5.62 2.17
N ASN A 251 25.58 6.55 2.89
CA ASN A 251 25.22 6.98 4.23
C ASN A 251 24.23 8.16 4.25
N LYS A 252 23.59 8.50 3.12
CA LYS A 252 22.73 9.70 3.00
C LYS A 252 21.27 9.36 3.14
N PHE A 253 20.85 8.28 2.49
CA PHE A 253 19.47 7.85 2.48
C PHE A 253 19.39 6.33 2.60
N TYR A 254 18.51 5.87 3.47
CA TYR A 254 18.16 4.46 3.60
C TYR A 254 16.67 4.33 3.85
N TYR A 255 16.02 3.49 3.06
CA TYR A 255 14.64 3.08 3.25
C TYR A 255 14.58 1.57 3.27
N GLN A 256 13.89 1.04 4.28
CA GLN A 256 13.53 -0.36 4.34
C GLN A 256 12.05 -0.49 4.67
N GLN A 257 11.36 -1.38 3.96
CA GLN A 257 10.00 -1.76 4.30
C GLN A 257 9.83 -3.27 4.30
N THR A 258 9.03 -3.75 5.24
CA THR A 258 8.53 -5.11 5.30
C THR A 258 7.02 -5.07 5.46
N PHE A 259 6.30 -5.49 4.43
CA PHE A 259 4.84 -5.57 4.43
C PHE A 259 4.40 -7.04 4.41
N LYS A 260 3.60 -7.44 5.40
CA LYS A 260 3.17 -8.83 5.61
C LYS A 260 1.67 -8.92 5.72
N ILE A 261 1.09 -9.90 5.03
CA ILE A 261 -0.30 -10.34 5.21
C ILE A 261 -0.28 -11.83 5.52
N ASN A 262 -0.90 -12.24 6.63
CA ASN A 262 -0.99 -13.65 7.02
C ASN A 262 -2.44 -14.02 7.31
N THR A 263 -2.91 -15.18 6.85
CA THR A 263 -4.23 -15.68 7.22
C THR A 263 -4.28 -15.95 8.72
N LYS A 264 -5.39 -15.57 9.35
CA LYS A 264 -5.69 -15.93 10.74
C LYS A 264 -6.33 -17.30 10.84
#